data_AF-A0A954XWV8-F1
#
_entry.id   AF-A0A954XWV8-F1
#
_cell.length_a   1.000
_cell.length_b   1.000
_cell.length_c   1.000
_cell.angle_alpha   90.00
_cell.angle_beta   90.00
_cell.angle_gamma   90.00
#
_symmetry.space_group_name_H-M   'P 1'
#
loop_
_entity.id
_entity.type
_entity.pdbx_description
1 polymer ?
#
loop_
_entity_poly.entity_id
_entity_poly.type
_entity_poly.pdbx_seq_one_letter_code
_entity_poly.pdbx_strand_id
1 'polypeptide(L)'
;ADRGASMRSKPVAALLVDLDIAKSHSRPHVSDDNPYSESQFKTMKYRPDFPARFGSIADARAHCQRFFAWYNTEHRHSAIGYMTPASVHYGYAQAARATRQAALDAAFRTKPERFKGRRPMPPELPVAVWINPPTTEKADEPDSLSSTVNS
;
A
#
# COMPACT_ATOMS: atom_id res chain seq x y z
N ALA A 1 2.37 11.53 9.23
CA ALA A 1 1.13 11.75 10.01
C ALA A 1 0.55 13.13 9.72
N ASP A 2 -0.71 13.23 9.28
CA ASP A 2 -1.39 14.52 9.09
C ASP A 2 -1.51 15.29 10.42
N ARG A 3 -1.42 16.61 10.37
CA ARG A 3 -1.38 17.52 11.53
C ARG A 3 -2.77 17.85 12.08
N GLY A 4 -3.75 16.97 11.91
CA GLY A 4 -5.07 17.10 12.49
C GLY A 4 -4.98 17.35 13.99
N ALA A 5 -5.79 18.27 14.53
CA ALA A 5 -5.74 18.67 15.94
C ALA A 5 -5.92 17.47 16.92
N SER A 6 -6.57 16.38 16.47
CA SER A 6 -6.70 15.11 17.19
C SER A 6 -5.36 14.36 17.39
N MET A 7 -4.40 14.49 16.46
CA MET A 7 -3.09 13.82 16.49
C MET A 7 -2.05 14.54 17.37
N ARG A 8 -2.40 15.69 17.95
CA ARG A 8 -1.57 16.45 18.91
C ARG A 8 -2.01 16.30 20.37
N SER A 9 -2.96 15.43 20.66
CA SER A 9 -3.39 15.20 22.04
C SER A 9 -2.31 14.45 22.84
N LYS A 10 -1.97 14.96 24.03
CA LYS A 10 -0.98 14.36 24.95
C LYS A 10 -1.16 12.84 25.21
N PRO A 11 -2.40 12.28 25.28
CA PRO A 11 -2.60 10.84 25.51
C PRO A 11 -2.16 9.97 24.33
N VAL A 12 -2.40 10.41 23.08
CA VAL A 12 -2.01 9.68 21.87
C VAL A 12 -0.49 9.71 21.69
N ALA A 13 0.17 10.76 22.17
CA ALA A 13 1.62 10.86 22.13
C ALA A 13 2.31 9.94 23.13
N ALA A 14 1.76 9.79 24.34
CA ALA A 14 2.25 8.85 25.33
C ALA A 14 2.05 7.38 24.88
N LEU A 15 0.88 7.05 24.34
CA LEU A 15 0.59 5.70 23.83
C LEU A 15 1.53 5.26 22.69
N LEU A 16 1.94 6.17 21.81
CA LEU A 16 2.88 5.87 20.72
C LEU A 16 4.32 5.67 21.21
N VAL A 17 4.70 6.30 22.32
CA VAL A 17 5.98 6.09 22.99
C VAL A 17 5.97 4.74 23.73
N ASP A 18 4.86 4.40 24.40
CA ASP A 18 4.71 3.13 25.12
C ASP A 18 4.68 1.91 24.17
N LEU A 19 4.31 2.11 22.90
CA LEU A 19 4.29 1.07 21.88
C LEU A 19 5.60 1.00 21.03
N ASP A 20 6.61 1.79 21.38
CA ASP A 20 7.89 1.91 20.66
C ASP A 20 7.73 2.27 19.17
N ILE A 21 6.69 3.05 18.85
CA ILE A 21 6.38 3.48 17.47
C ILE A 21 7.04 4.84 17.23
N ALA A 22 8.13 4.83 16.46
CA ALA A 22 8.79 6.06 16.00
C ALA A 22 7.83 6.90 15.16
N LYS A 23 7.51 8.11 15.63
CA LYS A 23 6.64 9.06 14.91
C LYS A 23 7.40 9.72 13.76
N SER A 24 7.07 9.36 12.52
CA SER A 24 7.43 10.19 11.37
C SER A 24 6.37 11.30 11.17
N HIS A 25 6.74 12.53 11.53
CA HIS A 25 5.94 13.71 11.21
C HIS A 25 6.14 14.05 9.73
N SER A 26 5.07 14.00 8.93
CA SER A 26 5.12 14.46 7.54
C SER A 26 5.26 15.98 7.50
N ARG A 27 5.82 16.49 6.40
CA ARG A 27 6.13 17.91 6.23
C ARG A 27 4.83 18.74 6.21
N PRO A 28 4.85 20.00 6.67
CA PRO A 28 3.71 20.88 6.48
C PRO A 28 3.44 21.11 4.98
N HIS A 29 2.16 21.12 4.58
CA HIS A 29 1.67 21.48 3.22
C HIS A 29 1.83 20.45 2.08
N VAL A 30 1.80 19.14 2.35
CA VAL A 30 1.65 18.13 1.28
C VAL A 30 0.43 17.25 1.58
N SER A 31 -0.67 17.52 0.89
CA SER A 31 -1.88 16.67 0.95
C SER A 31 -1.69 15.32 0.25
N ASP A 32 -0.60 15.15 -0.52
CA ASP A 32 -0.31 13.97 -1.34
C ASP A 32 0.46 12.86 -0.59
N ASP A 33 0.73 13.04 0.71
CA ASP A 33 1.68 12.21 1.49
C ASP A 33 1.13 10.82 1.92
N ASN A 34 -0.06 10.38 1.49
CA ASN A 34 -0.50 9.00 1.78
C ASN A 34 -1.46 8.42 0.73
N PRO A 35 -0.97 8.09 -0.48
CA PRO A 35 -1.79 7.50 -1.55
C PRO A 35 -2.50 6.21 -1.13
N TYR A 36 -1.95 5.47 -0.15
CA TYR A 36 -2.59 4.27 0.39
C TYR A 36 -3.86 4.61 1.18
N SER A 37 -3.79 5.58 2.11
CA SER A 37 -4.99 6.00 2.84
C SER A 37 -6.04 6.62 1.94
N GLU A 38 -5.65 7.38 0.92
CA GLU A 38 -6.59 7.96 -0.04
C GLU A 38 -7.30 6.89 -0.86
N SER A 39 -6.54 5.90 -1.34
CA SER A 39 -7.12 4.76 -2.06
C SER A 39 -8.11 3.99 -1.17
N GLN A 40 -7.79 3.81 0.11
CA GLN A 40 -8.68 3.17 1.09
C GLN A 40 -9.96 3.97 1.32
N PHE A 41 -9.85 5.28 1.54
CA PHE A 41 -11.01 6.17 1.71
C PHE A 41 -11.88 6.22 0.47
N LYS A 42 -11.27 6.22 -0.73
CA LYS A 42 -11.98 6.12 -1.99
C LYS A 42 -12.74 4.80 -2.09
N THR A 43 -12.09 3.67 -1.83
CA THR A 43 -12.76 2.35 -1.84
C THR A 43 -13.94 2.29 -0.87
N MET A 44 -13.81 2.89 0.32
CA MET A 44 -14.90 2.96 1.29
C MET A 44 -16.08 3.79 0.78
N LYS A 45 -15.82 5.00 0.28
CA LYS A 45 -16.87 5.96 -0.11
C LYS A 45 -17.64 5.57 -1.38
N TYR A 46 -16.98 4.87 -2.31
CA TYR A 46 -17.58 4.51 -3.60
C TYR A 46 -18.27 3.13 -3.58
N ARG A 47 -18.29 2.45 -2.44
CA ARG A 47 -19.00 1.17 -2.30
C ARG A 47 -20.51 1.42 -2.17
N PRO A 48 -21.38 0.60 -2.78
CA PRO A 48 -22.84 0.76 -2.69
C PRO A 48 -23.37 0.82 -1.25
N ASP A 49 -22.72 0.12 -0.31
CA ASP A 49 -23.14 0.05 1.10
C ASP A 49 -22.74 1.28 1.93
N PHE A 50 -22.05 2.26 1.34
CA PHE A 50 -21.66 3.48 2.05
C PHE A 50 -22.87 4.42 2.17
N PRO A 51 -23.33 4.74 3.39
CA PRO A 51 -24.54 5.52 3.56
C PRO A 51 -24.32 6.99 3.22
N ALA A 52 -25.37 7.67 2.72
CA ALA A 52 -25.32 9.11 2.47
C ALA A 52 -25.06 9.91 3.77
N ARG A 53 -25.58 9.42 4.91
CA ARG A 53 -25.34 9.94 6.26
C ARG A 53 -25.38 8.81 7.28
N PHE A 54 -24.53 8.88 8.30
CA PHE A 54 -24.64 7.99 9.47
C PHE A 54 -25.65 8.57 10.47
N GLY A 55 -26.46 7.71 11.10
CA GLY A 55 -27.42 8.12 12.13
C GLY A 55 -26.75 8.49 13.45
N SER A 56 -25.60 7.88 13.74
CA SER A 56 -24.82 8.11 14.95
C SER A 56 -23.33 7.75 14.75
N ILE A 57 -22.49 8.11 15.73
CA ILE A 57 -21.07 7.67 15.77
C ILE A 57 -20.99 6.13 15.91
N ALA A 58 -21.93 5.51 16.62
CA ALA A 58 -21.96 4.06 16.78
C ALA A 58 -22.17 3.37 15.42
N ASP A 59 -23.07 3.90 14.59
CA ASP A 59 -23.33 3.39 13.24
C ASP A 59 -22.10 3.52 12.35
N ALA A 60 -21.40 4.66 12.42
CA ALA A 60 -20.16 4.87 11.69
C ALA A 60 -19.08 3.87 12.11
N ARG A 61 -18.91 3.63 13.41
CA ARG A 61 -17.95 2.63 13.93
C ARG A 61 -18.29 1.22 13.47
N ALA A 62 -19.56 0.83 13.57
CA ALA A 62 -20.02 -0.49 13.14
C ALA A 62 -19.80 -0.70 11.63
N HIS A 63 -20.05 0.33 10.81
CA HIS A 63 -19.74 0.30 9.39
C HIS A 63 -18.23 0.12 9.15
N CYS A 64 -17.38 0.94 9.80
CA CYS A 64 -15.94 0.86 9.65
C CYS A 64 -15.38 -0.52 10.06
N GLN A 65 -15.86 -1.13 11.14
CA GLN A 65 -15.42 -2.45 11.57
C GLN A 65 -15.68 -3.52 10.49
N ARG A 66 -16.87 -3.52 9.89
CA ARG A 66 -17.19 -4.42 8.79
C ARG A 66 -16.36 -4.12 7.54
N PHE A 67 -16.20 -2.83 7.22
CA PHE A 67 -15.41 -2.40 6.08
C PHE A 67 -13.95 -2.84 6.19
N PHE A 68 -13.29 -2.59 7.31
CA PHE A 68 -11.86 -2.91 7.47
C PHE A 68 -11.60 -4.42 7.52
N ALA A 69 -12.49 -5.20 8.14
CA ALA A 69 -12.40 -6.66 8.09
C ALA A 69 -12.39 -7.12 6.62
N TRP A 70 -13.43 -6.78 5.87
CA TRP A 70 -13.55 -7.11 4.45
C TRP A 70 -12.37 -6.59 3.61
N TYR A 71 -11.97 -5.32 3.79
CA TYR A 71 -10.90 -4.68 3.03
C TYR A 71 -9.56 -5.41 3.20
N ASN A 72 -9.28 -5.90 4.42
CA ASN A 72 -8.02 -6.54 4.77
C ASN A 72 -7.98 -8.04 4.45
N THR A 73 -9.11 -8.75 4.54
CA THR A 73 -9.12 -10.21 4.44
C THR A 73 -9.78 -10.75 3.18
N GLU A 74 -10.61 -9.97 2.50
CA GLU A 74 -11.41 -10.44 1.36
C GLU A 74 -11.17 -9.63 0.09
N HIS A 75 -11.12 -8.30 0.19
CA HIS A 75 -10.93 -7.43 -0.96
C HIS A 75 -9.54 -7.63 -1.57
N ARG A 76 -9.51 -7.92 -2.87
CA ARG A 76 -8.27 -8.11 -3.64
C ARG A 76 -7.85 -6.82 -4.31
N HIS A 77 -6.60 -6.43 -4.10
CA HIS A 77 -6.09 -5.13 -4.53
C HIS A 77 -5.14 -5.31 -5.72
N SER A 78 -5.41 -4.61 -6.82
CA SER A 78 -4.59 -4.69 -8.03
C SER A 78 -3.14 -4.28 -7.79
N ALA A 79 -2.91 -3.28 -6.93
CA ALA A 79 -1.57 -2.78 -6.58
C ALA A 79 -0.67 -3.81 -5.88
N ILE A 80 -1.24 -4.86 -5.29
CA ILE A 80 -0.52 -5.98 -4.67
C ILE A 80 -0.86 -7.30 -5.38
N GLY A 81 -0.98 -7.26 -6.71
CA GLY A 81 -1.16 -8.45 -7.54
C GLY A 81 -2.44 -9.24 -7.27
N TYR A 82 -3.54 -8.53 -6.95
CA TYR A 82 -4.83 -9.11 -6.56
C TYR A 82 -4.73 -10.05 -5.33
N MET A 83 -3.86 -9.68 -4.40
CA MET A 83 -3.78 -10.24 -3.05
C MET A 83 -4.60 -9.40 -2.06
N THR A 84 -4.83 -9.94 -0.87
CA THR A 84 -5.43 -9.20 0.25
C THR A 84 -4.33 -8.61 1.13
N PRO A 85 -4.55 -7.47 1.81
CA PRO A 85 -3.55 -6.88 2.70
C PRO A 85 -3.07 -7.87 3.76
N ALA A 86 -3.98 -8.66 4.34
CA ALA A 86 -3.63 -9.71 5.30
C ALA A 86 -2.70 -10.77 4.69
N SER A 87 -2.96 -11.22 3.46
CA SER A 87 -2.10 -12.22 2.81
C SER A 87 -0.68 -11.72 2.54
N VAL A 88 -0.51 -10.42 2.28
CA VAL A 88 0.81 -9.80 2.14
C VAL A 88 1.47 -9.65 3.50
N HIS A 89 0.75 -9.09 4.47
CA HIS A 89 1.25 -8.83 5.82
C HIS A 89 1.75 -10.11 6.53
N TYR A 90 1.00 -11.20 6.42
CA TYR A 90 1.37 -12.48 7.03
C TYR A 90 2.24 -13.38 6.13
N GLY A 91 2.74 -12.86 4.99
CA GLY A 91 3.68 -13.59 4.13
C GLY A 91 3.08 -14.69 3.24
N TYR A 92 1.76 -14.84 3.20
CA TYR A 92 1.07 -15.86 2.37
C TYR A 92 1.05 -15.53 0.87
N ALA A 93 1.35 -14.29 0.48
CA ALA A 93 1.23 -13.82 -0.89
C ALA A 93 2.08 -14.62 -1.89
N GLN A 94 3.29 -15.05 -1.51
CA GLN A 94 4.16 -15.84 -2.40
C GLN A 94 3.59 -17.23 -2.69
N ALA A 95 3.10 -17.92 -1.66
CA ALA A 95 2.44 -19.22 -1.82
C ALA A 95 1.19 -19.09 -2.71
N ALA A 96 0.37 -18.06 -2.48
CA ALA A 96 -0.79 -17.79 -3.32
C ALA A 96 -0.42 -17.48 -4.79
N ARG A 97 0.71 -16.79 -5.02
CA ARG A 97 1.24 -16.51 -6.36
C ARG A 97 1.72 -17.78 -7.05
N ALA A 98 2.41 -18.67 -6.34
CA ALA A 98 2.84 -19.97 -6.86
C ALA A 98 1.64 -20.83 -7.29
N THR A 99 0.59 -20.91 -6.44
CA THR A 99 -0.65 -21.61 -6.78
C THR A 99 -1.32 -21.04 -8.04
N ARG A 100 -1.35 -19.70 -8.18
CA ARG A 100 -1.87 -19.05 -9.38
C ARG A 100 -1.05 -19.38 -10.62
N GLN A 101 0.28 -19.38 -10.53
CA GLN A 101 1.14 -19.74 -11.65
C GLN A 101 0.89 -21.18 -12.09
N ALA A 102 0.76 -22.13 -11.15
CA ALA A 102 0.47 -23.53 -11.48
C ALA A 102 -0.87 -23.70 -12.23
N ALA A 103 -1.91 -22.96 -11.81
CA ALA A 103 -3.21 -22.97 -12.50
C ALA A 103 -3.11 -22.36 -13.92
N LEU A 104 -2.37 -21.26 -14.06
CA LEU A 104 -2.10 -20.62 -15.35
C LEU A 104 -1.31 -21.54 -16.29
N ASP A 105 -0.33 -22.28 -15.77
CA ASP A 105 0.46 -23.25 -16.52
C ASP A 105 -0.39 -24.44 -16.99
N ALA A 106 -1.28 -24.93 -16.13
CA ALA A 106 -2.24 -25.97 -16.51
C ALA A 106 -3.20 -25.48 -17.62
N ALA A 107 -3.72 -24.25 -17.50
CA ALA A 107 -4.56 -23.65 -18.53
C ALA A 107 -3.80 -23.43 -19.84
N PHE A 108 -2.53 -22.99 -19.77
CA PHE A 108 -1.69 -22.80 -20.95
C PHE A 108 -1.39 -24.11 -21.67
N ARG A 109 -1.08 -25.19 -20.94
CA ARG A 109 -0.86 -26.52 -21.53
C ARG A 109 -2.08 -27.07 -22.25
N THR A 110 -3.28 -26.74 -21.79
CA THR A 110 -4.53 -27.25 -22.39
C THR A 110 -4.98 -26.44 -23.61
N LYS A 111 -4.77 -25.12 -23.60
CA LYS A 111 -5.22 -24.19 -24.66
C LYS A 111 -4.22 -23.08 -24.93
N PRO A 112 -3.03 -23.38 -25.48
CA PRO A 112 -1.97 -22.38 -25.69
C PRO A 112 -2.39 -21.26 -26.65
N GLU A 113 -3.30 -21.53 -27.59
CA GLU A 113 -3.85 -20.56 -28.55
C GLU A 113 -4.63 -19.42 -27.87
N ARG A 114 -5.30 -19.69 -26.74
CA ARG A 114 -5.97 -18.65 -25.93
C ARG A 114 -4.99 -17.61 -25.40
N PHE A 115 -3.72 -17.98 -25.25
CA PHE A 115 -2.65 -17.14 -24.74
C PHE A 115 -1.67 -16.70 -25.84
N LYS A 116 -2.04 -16.83 -27.11
CA LYS A 116 -1.19 -16.46 -28.27
C LYS A 116 0.18 -17.15 -28.23
N GLY A 117 0.24 -18.38 -27.72
CA GLY A 117 1.48 -19.16 -27.55
C GLY A 117 2.43 -18.62 -26.46
N ARG A 118 2.04 -17.62 -25.67
CA ARG A 118 2.85 -17.07 -24.58
C ARG A 118 2.36 -17.59 -23.24
N ARG A 119 3.27 -18.09 -22.40
CA ARG A 119 2.96 -18.52 -21.05
C ARG A 119 2.47 -17.31 -20.21
N PRO A 120 1.24 -17.33 -19.69
CA PRO A 120 0.73 -16.26 -18.83
C PRO A 120 1.44 -16.25 -17.47
N MET A 121 1.65 -15.05 -16.92
CA MET A 121 2.22 -14.86 -15.58
C MET A 121 1.24 -14.04 -14.71
N PRO A 122 1.07 -14.39 -13.43
CA PRO A 122 0.32 -13.56 -12.51
C PRO A 122 1.09 -12.26 -12.25
N PRO A 123 0.39 -11.15 -11.94
CA PRO A 123 1.04 -9.88 -11.62
C PRO A 123 2.10 -10.03 -10.53
N GLU A 124 3.12 -9.18 -10.60
CA GLU A 124 4.17 -9.14 -9.60
C GLU A 124 3.67 -8.50 -8.30
N LEU A 125 4.28 -8.92 -7.20
CA LEU A 125 4.09 -8.29 -5.90
C LEU A 125 5.11 -7.16 -5.76
N PRO A 126 4.71 -5.98 -5.25
CA PRO A 126 5.67 -4.92 -4.99
C PRO A 126 6.69 -5.38 -3.93
N VAL A 127 7.97 -5.05 -4.15
CA VAL A 127 9.07 -5.39 -3.23
C VAL A 127 9.00 -4.58 -1.94
N ALA A 128 8.58 -3.32 -2.05
CA ALA A 128 8.40 -2.42 -0.91
C ALA A 128 7.22 -1.47 -1.17
N VAL A 129 6.61 -1.01 -0.07
CA VAL A 129 5.47 -0.09 -0.05
C VAL A 129 5.79 0.95 1.02
N TRP A 130 5.81 2.23 0.64
CA TRP A 130 6.27 3.31 1.52
C TRP A 130 5.14 4.30 1.80
N ILE A 131 4.82 4.53 3.08
CA ILE A 131 3.98 5.68 3.46
C ILE A 131 4.80 6.98 3.32
N ASN A 132 6.09 6.93 3.66
CA ASN A 132 7.06 7.99 3.38
C ASN A 132 8.31 7.33 2.78
N PRO A 133 8.61 7.51 1.48
CA PRO A 133 9.83 6.95 0.91
C PRO A 133 11.06 7.64 1.53
N PRO A 134 12.15 6.90 1.80
CA PRO A 134 13.41 7.53 2.18
C PRO A 134 13.88 8.45 1.05
N THR A 135 14.52 9.57 1.42
CA THR A 135 15.09 10.48 0.41
C THR A 135 16.23 9.73 -0.27
N THR A 136 16.15 9.54 -1.58
CA THR A 136 17.27 8.99 -2.34
C THR A 136 18.41 10.00 -2.27
N GLU A 137 19.45 9.69 -1.52
CA GLU A 137 20.73 10.35 -1.69
C GLU A 137 21.15 10.16 -3.15
N LYS A 138 21.25 11.26 -3.90
CA LYS A 138 21.88 11.21 -5.21
C LYS A 138 23.30 10.72 -4.97
N ALA A 139 23.67 9.61 -5.62
CA ALA A 139 25.05 9.15 -5.64
C ALA A 139 25.94 10.32 -6.09
N ASP A 140 26.93 10.64 -5.28
CA ASP A 140 27.96 11.63 -5.62
C ASP A 140 28.58 11.25 -6.97
N GLU A 141 28.44 12.14 -7.96
CA GLU A 141 29.23 12.04 -9.18
C GLU A 141 30.71 12.28 -8.83
N PRO A 142 31.64 11.49 -9.37
CA PRO A 142 33.05 11.65 -9.07
C PRO A 142 33.57 12.96 -9.66
N ASP A 143 34.20 13.73 -8.78
CA ASP A 143 34.88 14.99 -9.07
C ASP A 143 35.89 14.81 -10.22
N SER A 144 35.57 15.35 -11.40
CA SER A 144 36.45 15.33 -12.56
C SER A 144 36.65 16.74 -13.10
N LEU A 145 37.56 17.48 -12.48
CA LEU A 145 38.22 18.61 -13.12
C LEU A 145 39.74 18.44 -12.98
N SER A 146 40.32 17.75 -13.98
CA SER A 146 41.76 17.84 -14.25
C SER A 146 42.05 19.09 -15.09
N SER A 147 42.85 19.98 -14.52
CA SER A 147 43.92 20.79 -15.14
C SER A 147 43.73 21.43 -16.52
N THR A 148 43.92 22.76 -16.59
CA THR A 148 44.79 23.37 -17.60
C THR A 148 45.62 24.49 -16.96
N VAL A 149 46.94 24.35 -17.09
CA VAL A 149 48.00 25.34 -16.78
C VAL A 149 48.10 26.33 -17.94
N ASN A 150 48.41 27.61 -17.69
CA ASN A 150 49.39 28.34 -18.50
C ASN A 150 49.83 29.67 -17.85
N SER A 151 51.15 29.73 -17.64
CA SER A 151 52.12 30.83 -17.65
C SER A 151 51.83 32.15 -16.93
#